data_AF-A0A6B3I409-F1
#
_entry.id   AF-A0A6B3I409-F1
#
_cell.length_a   1.000
_cell.length_b   1.000
_cell.length_c   1.000
_cell.angle_alpha   90.00
_cell.angle_beta   90.00
_cell.angle_gamma   90.00
#
_symmetry.space_group_name_H-M   'P 1'
#
loop_
_entity.id
_entity.type
_entity.pdbx_description
1 polymer ?
#
loop_
_entity_poly.entity_id
_entity_poly.type
_entity_poly.pdbx_seq_one_letter_code
_entity_poly.pdbx_strand_id
1 'polypeptide(L)'
;RAREAGDLDAPIRTGDDIEIRGAGFVPPGAGSPDRLARLVVRIGTVHVHVPLIPVAGGFANPTDTVLTVPVPVEVEPGTVDVQVVTAAGVETDRCSIDVTD
;
A
#
# COMPACT_ATOMS: atom_id res chain seq x y z
N ARG A 1 -12.60 -9.87 -10.47
CA ARG A 1 -12.74 -9.62 -11.94
C ARG A 1 -11.32 -9.50 -12.47
N ALA A 2 -10.85 -10.47 -13.28
CA ALA A 2 -9.49 -10.47 -13.81
C ALA A 2 -9.39 -9.55 -15.03
N ARG A 3 -8.27 -8.82 -15.19
CA ARG A 3 -8.02 -7.88 -16.29
C ARG A 3 -7.44 -8.60 -17.52
N GLU A 4 -7.84 -8.19 -18.72
CA GLU A 4 -7.18 -8.56 -19.99
C GLU A 4 -6.03 -7.57 -20.28
N ALA A 5 -4.92 -8.10 -20.81
CA ALA A 5 -3.76 -7.29 -21.16
C ALA A 5 -4.07 -6.39 -22.37
N GLY A 6 -4.05 -5.07 -22.18
CA GLY A 6 -4.24 -4.09 -23.25
C GLY A 6 -5.38 -3.09 -23.04
N ASP A 7 -6.12 -3.20 -21.93
CA ASP A 7 -7.05 -2.14 -21.52
C ASP A 7 -6.24 -0.94 -20.99
N LEU A 8 -6.55 0.27 -21.46
CA LEU A 8 -5.98 1.49 -20.90
C LEU A 8 -6.29 1.48 -19.40
N ASP A 9 -5.29 1.72 -18.54
CA ASP A 9 -5.53 1.79 -17.10
C ASP A 9 -6.65 2.79 -16.86
N ALA A 10 -7.78 2.27 -16.36
CA ALA A 10 -8.88 3.13 -15.94
C ALA A 10 -8.33 4.13 -14.92
N PRO A 11 -8.79 5.39 -14.96
CA PRO A 11 -8.31 6.40 -14.01
C PRO A 11 -8.52 5.90 -12.58
N ILE A 12 -7.51 6.11 -11.73
CA ILE A 12 -7.57 5.74 -10.31
C ILE A 12 -8.49 6.73 -9.61
N ARG A 13 -9.51 6.24 -8.92
CA ARG A 13 -10.44 7.07 -8.14
C ARG A 13 -10.22 6.90 -6.66
N THR A 14 -10.68 7.88 -5.89
CA THR A 14 -10.82 7.66 -4.44
C THR A 14 -11.76 6.47 -4.17
N GLY A 15 -11.42 5.67 -3.17
CA GLY A 15 -12.10 4.42 -2.84
C GLY A 15 -11.68 3.21 -3.69
N ASP A 16 -10.95 3.39 -4.80
CA ASP A 16 -10.41 2.26 -5.56
C ASP A 16 -9.30 1.57 -4.77
N ASP A 17 -9.29 0.24 -4.83
CA ASP A 17 -8.15 -0.54 -4.36
C ASP A 17 -7.02 -0.50 -5.39
N ILE A 18 -5.85 -0.04 -4.97
CA ILE A 18 -4.62 -0.08 -5.76
C ILE A 18 -3.69 -1.18 -5.29
N GLU A 19 -2.94 -1.75 -6.22
CA GLU A 19 -1.94 -2.77 -5.96
C GLU A 19 -0.53 -2.18 -6.05
N ILE A 20 0.24 -2.36 -4.98
CA ILE A 20 1.64 -1.91 -4.89
C ILE A 20 2.51 -3.15 -4.85
N ARG A 21 3.29 -3.35 -5.91
CA ARG A 21 4.21 -4.49 -6.05
C ARG A 21 5.62 -4.11 -5.64
N GLY A 22 6.33 -5.02 -5.01
CA GLY A 22 7.71 -4.81 -4.61
C GLY A 22 8.32 -6.04 -3.97
N ALA A 23 9.35 -5.81 -3.17
CA ALA A 23 9.98 -6.84 -2.36
C ALA A 23 10.49 -6.20 -1.05
N GLY A 24 10.48 -6.98 0.03
CA GLY A 24 11.03 -6.54 1.30
C GLY A 24 10.14 -5.55 2.06
N PHE A 25 8.82 -5.57 1.84
CA PHE A 25 7.89 -4.82 2.70
C PHE A 25 7.98 -5.26 4.18
N VAL A 26 8.32 -6.54 4.39
CA VAL A 26 8.71 -7.10 5.69
C VAL A 26 10.08 -7.76 5.54
N PRO A 27 11.18 -7.04 5.77
CA PRO A 27 12.51 -7.62 5.66
C PRO A 27 12.76 -8.65 6.79
N PRO A 28 13.77 -9.53 6.64
CA PRO A 28 14.13 -10.50 7.67
C PRO A 28 14.31 -9.86 9.05
N GLY A 29 13.68 -10.44 10.07
CA GLY A 29 13.69 -9.92 11.44
C GLY A 29 12.64 -8.82 11.72
N ALA A 30 11.88 -8.36 10.74
CA ALA A 30 10.84 -7.33 10.93
C ALA A 30 9.40 -7.87 11.06
N GLY A 31 9.23 -9.18 11.24
CA GLY A 31 7.91 -9.83 11.29
C GLY A 31 7.19 -9.82 12.63
N SER A 32 7.70 -9.12 13.66
CA SER A 32 6.98 -9.03 14.94
C SER A 32 5.71 -8.16 14.80
N PRO A 33 4.64 -8.42 15.55
CA PRO A 33 3.40 -7.64 15.46
C PRO A 33 3.60 -6.13 15.57
N ASP A 34 4.49 -5.68 16.48
CA ASP A 34 4.78 -4.26 16.70
C ASP A 34 5.52 -3.58 15.52
N ARG A 35 6.20 -4.38 14.69
CA ARG A 35 6.87 -3.93 13.47
C ARG A 35 5.93 -3.97 12.29
N LEU A 36 5.11 -5.01 12.18
CA LEU A 36 4.06 -5.09 11.17
C LEU A 36 3.05 -3.94 11.29
N ALA A 37 2.73 -3.51 12.51
CA ALA A 37 1.88 -2.34 12.75
C ALA A 37 2.46 -1.02 12.22
N ARG A 38 3.77 -0.97 11.90
CA ARG A 38 4.43 0.20 11.30
C ARG A 38 4.42 0.19 9.78
N LEU A 39 4.06 -0.94 9.16
CA LEU A 39 3.92 -1.04 7.71
C LEU A 39 2.74 -0.17 7.26
N VAL A 40 3.05 0.89 6.51
CA VAL A 40 2.06 1.90 6.09
C VAL A 40 2.34 2.34 4.66
N VAL A 41 1.26 2.60 3.92
CA VAL A 41 1.34 3.24 2.60
C VAL A 41 1.00 4.72 2.77
N ARG A 42 1.86 5.60 2.30
CA ARG A 42 1.60 7.04 2.21
C ARG A 42 1.09 7.34 0.82
N ILE A 43 -0.06 8.00 0.74
CA ILE A 43 -0.64 8.48 -0.52
C ILE A 43 -0.86 9.98 -0.35
N GLY A 44 -0.03 10.78 -1.03
CA GLY A 44 0.09 12.22 -0.76
C GLY A 44 0.44 12.47 0.71
N THR A 45 -0.46 13.15 1.44
CA THR A 45 -0.31 13.44 2.87
C THR A 45 -1.00 12.43 3.78
N VAL A 46 -1.70 11.43 3.23
CA VAL A 46 -2.52 10.48 3.98
C VAL A 46 -1.75 9.19 4.27
N HIS A 47 -1.90 8.66 5.49
CA HIS A 47 -1.35 7.36 5.90
C HIS A 47 -2.44 6.29 5.83
N VAL A 48 -2.21 5.26 5.02
CA VAL A 48 -3.12 4.13 4.83
C VAL A 48 -2.51 2.89 5.45
N HIS A 49 -3.19 2.35 6.46
CA HIS A 49 -2.76 1.11 7.09
C HIS A 49 -2.93 -0.06 6.15
N VAL A 50 -1.90 -0.89 6.04
CA VAL A 50 -1.96 -2.13 5.28
C VAL A 50 -2.92 -3.10 5.98
N PRO A 51 -3.81 -3.80 5.23
CA PRO A 51 -4.67 -4.81 5.81
C PRO A 51 -3.85 -6.00 6.30
N LEU A 52 -3.57 -6.02 7.61
CA LEU A 52 -2.91 -7.16 8.25
C LEU A 52 -3.92 -8.26 8.57
N ILE A 53 -3.48 -9.52 8.51
CA ILE A 53 -4.30 -10.69 8.86
C ILE A 53 -4.21 -10.94 10.36
N PRO A 54 -5.33 -10.91 11.11
CA PRO A 54 -5.32 -11.29 12.51
C PRO A 54 -4.92 -12.77 12.69
N VAL A 55 -4.03 -13.02 13.65
CA VAL A 55 -3.61 -14.38 14.04
C VAL A 55 -3.53 -14.48 15.56
N ALA A 56 -3.46 -15.70 16.10
CA ALA A 56 -3.24 -15.87 17.54
C ALA A 56 -1.93 -15.19 17.95
N GLY A 57 -2.02 -14.23 18.88
CA GLY A 57 -0.87 -13.47 19.37
C GLY A 57 -0.50 -12.21 18.58
N GLY A 58 -1.30 -11.78 17.59
CA GLY A 58 -1.11 -10.50 16.90
C GLY A 58 -1.60 -10.49 15.46
N PHE A 59 -0.73 -10.11 14.55
CA PHE A 59 -1.03 -10.00 13.12
C PHE A 59 0.08 -10.61 12.27
N ALA A 60 -0.28 -11.07 11.07
CA ALA A 60 0.65 -11.45 10.02
C ALA A 60 0.44 -10.54 8.80
N ASN A 61 1.51 -10.23 8.09
CA ASN A 61 1.39 -9.60 6.78
C ASN A 61 0.97 -10.66 5.75
N PRO A 62 -0.06 -10.42 4.91
CA PRO A 62 -0.46 -11.37 3.87
C PRO A 62 0.67 -11.77 2.92
N THR A 63 1.56 -10.83 2.56
CA THR A 63 2.67 -11.07 1.62
C THR A 63 3.70 -9.94 1.70
N ASP A 64 4.97 -10.26 1.51
CA ASP A 64 6.09 -9.31 1.46
C ASP A 64 6.33 -8.67 0.08
N THR A 65 5.51 -9.03 -0.92
CA THR A 65 5.69 -8.64 -2.33
C THR A 65 4.56 -7.83 -2.92
N VAL A 66 3.36 -7.83 -2.31
CA VAL A 66 2.19 -7.11 -2.83
C VAL A 66 1.41 -6.49 -1.68
N LEU A 67 1.07 -5.20 -1.77
CA LEU A 67 0.14 -4.54 -0.87
C LEU A 67 -1.08 -4.09 -1.66
N THR A 68 -2.26 -4.33 -1.10
CA THR A 68 -3.52 -3.81 -1.64
C THR A 68 -4.11 -2.87 -0.62
N VAL A 69 -4.31 -1.61 -1.02
CA VAL A 69 -4.86 -0.57 -0.15
C VAL A 69 -5.86 0.28 -0.92
N PRO A 70 -6.91 0.77 -0.25
CA PRO A 70 -7.83 1.73 -0.86
C PRO A 70 -7.16 3.10 -0.98
N VAL A 71 -7.44 3.82 -2.06
CA VAL A 71 -7.12 5.25 -2.17
C VAL A 71 -8.06 6.02 -1.24
N PRO A 72 -7.56 6.76 -0.24
CA PRO A 72 -8.42 7.49 0.70
C PRO A 72 -9.23 8.58 0.02
N VAL A 73 -10.41 8.86 0.55
CA VAL A 73 -11.27 9.97 0.06
C VAL A 73 -10.69 11.34 0.39
N GLU A 74 -9.77 11.41 1.34
CA GLU A 74 -9.03 12.61 1.72
C GLU A 74 -7.86 12.93 0.77
N VAL A 75 -7.60 12.09 -0.24
CA VAL A 75 -6.61 12.38 -1.28
C VAL A 75 -7.20 13.35 -2.29
N GLU A 76 -6.56 14.51 -2.43
CA GLU A 76 -6.92 15.50 -3.43
C GLU A 76 -6.68 14.94 -4.86
N PRO A 77 -7.62 15.15 -5.80
CA PRO A 77 -7.41 14.79 -7.20
C PRO A 77 -6.19 15.47 -7.82
N GLY A 78 -5.49 14.75 -8.70
CA GLY A 78 -4.27 15.19 -9.37
C GLY A 78 -3.13 14.17 -9.24
N THR A 79 -1.92 14.60 -9.60
CA THR A 79 -0.72 13.78 -9.46
C THR A 79 -0.29 13.76 -7.99
N VAL A 80 -0.27 12.57 -7.39
CA VAL A 80 0.11 12.34 -5.99
C VAL A 80 1.19 11.28 -5.89
N ASP A 81 2.07 11.41 -4.90
CA ASP A 81 3.09 10.42 -4.63
C ASP A 81 2.59 9.30 -3.73
N VAL A 82 2.90 8.06 -4.09
CA VAL A 82 2.76 6.86 -3.27
C VAL A 82 4.13 6.45 -2.74
N GLN A 83 4.20 6.14 -1.46
CA GLN A 83 5.42 5.67 -0.80
C GLN A 83 5.08 4.59 0.22
N VAL A 84 5.87 3.52 0.27
CA VAL A 84 5.72 2.49 1.31
C VAL A 84 6.73 2.75 2.42
N VAL A 85 6.28 2.70 3.67
CA VAL A 85 7.16 2.60 4.83
C VAL A 85 7.13 1.15 5.28
N THR A 86 8.23 0.44 5.10
CA THR A 86 8.35 -1.00 5.42
C THR A 86 8.18 -1.27 6.91
N ALA A 87 7.99 -2.53 7.29
CA ALA A 87 7.89 -2.93 8.71
C ALA A 87 9.17 -2.62 9.54
N ALA A 88 10.31 -2.40 8.86
CA ALA A 88 11.55 -1.94 9.49
C ALA A 88 11.65 -0.41 9.62
N GLY A 89 10.67 0.35 9.12
CA GLY A 89 10.66 1.81 9.12
C GLY A 89 11.43 2.44 7.96
N VAL A 90 11.87 1.66 6.97
CA VAL A 90 12.52 2.19 5.77
C VAL A 90 11.47 2.72 4.81
N GLU A 91 11.62 3.97 4.39
CA GLU A 91 10.80 4.56 3.33
C GLU A 91 11.34 4.18 1.94
N THR A 92 10.47 3.73 1.05
CA THR A 92 10.84 3.44 -0.35
C THR A 92 10.96 4.72 -1.17
N ASP A 93 11.44 4.57 -2.41
CA ASP A 93 11.26 5.59 -3.43
C ASP A 93 9.76 5.90 -3.62
N ARG A 94 9.50 7.13 -4.06
CA ARG A 94 8.16 7.60 -4.38
C ARG A 94 7.79 7.22 -5.80
N CYS A 95 6.54 6.80 -5.99
CA CYS A 95 5.94 6.54 -7.29
C CYS A 95 4.74 7.46 -7.46
N SER A 96 4.75 8.30 -8.48
CA SER A 96 3.64 9.22 -8.74
C SER A 96 2.50 8.50 -9.48
N ILE A 97 1.27 8.76 -9.05
CA ILE A 97 0.04 8.28 -9.68
C ILE A 97 -0.89 9.47 -9.94
N ASP A 98 -1.77 9.35 -10.93
CA ASP A 98 -2.83 10.34 -11.19
C ASP A 98 -4.15 9.86 -10.59
N VAL A 99 -4.70 10.64 -9.66
CA VAL A 99 -5.99 10.36 -9.00
C VAL A 99 -7.06 11.30 -9.55
N THR A 100 -8.22 10.74 -9.85
CA THR A 100 -9.42 11.49 -10.24
C THR A 100 -10.52 11.36 -9.19
N ASP A 101 -11.54 12.20 -9.31
CA ASP A 101 -12.79 12.05 -8.56
C ASP A 101 -13.50 10.72 -8.89
#